data_AF-A0A2X1RQ05-F1
#
_entry.id   AF-A0A2X1RQ05-F1
#
_cell.length_a   1.000
_cell.length_b   1.000
_cell.length_c   1.000
_cell.angle_alpha   90.00
_cell.angle_beta   90.00
_cell.angle_gamma   90.00
#
_symmetry.space_group_name_H-M   'P 1'
#
loop_
_entity.id
_entity.type
_entity.pdbx_description
1 polymer ?
#
loop_
_entity_poly.entity_id
_entity_poly.type
_entity_poly.pdbx_seq_one_letter_code
_entity_poly.pdbx_strand_id
1 'polypeptide(L)'
;MVNYFSPTLRVSELWQGGVFEQKSTHPSFYLPAVAANFTSASSLALLGYHDLGYLFFGAGMITWIFFEPVLLQHLRISSLEPQFRATIGIVLAPAFVCVSAYLSINHGEVDTLAKILWGYGFLQLFFLLRLFPWIVEKGLNIGLWAFSFGLASMANSATAFYHGNVLQGVSIFAFVFSNLMIGLLVLMTIYKLTKGAVFPKIRHLNRLRQGFPALFTYYIYLSFSISITSTQFTVPALIRHFTLNSYKTHTINTITRFTLLIGWARILL
;
A
#
# COMPACT_ATOMS: atom_id res chain seq x y z
N MET A 1 7.35 32.09 3.61
CA MET A 1 6.78 31.39 2.43
C MET A 1 6.65 29.92 2.77
N VAL A 2 5.47 29.35 2.54
CA VAL A 2 5.06 28.04 3.05
C VAL A 2 5.81 26.91 2.31
N ASN A 3 6.54 26.09 3.06
CA ASN A 3 7.33 24.95 2.57
C ASN A 3 6.44 23.81 2.03
N TYR A 4 6.02 23.90 0.77
CA TYR A 4 5.40 22.82 -0.01
C TYR A 4 6.43 21.86 -0.63
N PHE A 5 7.51 21.54 0.08
CA PHE A 5 8.49 20.56 -0.39
C PHE A 5 7.96 19.13 -0.22
N SER A 6 8.22 18.28 -1.22
CA SER A 6 7.88 16.84 -1.20
C SER A 6 8.31 16.19 0.13
N PRO A 7 7.48 15.33 0.77
CA PRO A 7 7.82 14.67 2.03
C PRO A 7 9.20 14.00 2.04
N THR A 8 9.64 13.47 0.90
CA THR A 8 10.96 12.85 0.73
C THR A 8 12.11 13.86 0.85
N LEU A 9 11.92 15.12 0.44
CA LEU A 9 12.93 16.18 0.59
C LEU A 9 13.07 16.68 2.03
N ARG A 10 12.04 16.49 2.86
CA ARG A 10 12.16 16.72 4.31
C ARG A 10 12.99 15.65 5.01
N VAL A 11 13.07 14.44 4.43
CA VAL A 11 13.90 13.37 5.00
C VAL A 11 15.38 13.74 4.94
N SER A 12 15.85 14.46 3.91
CA SER A 12 17.25 14.90 3.84
C SER A 12 17.61 15.93 4.90
N GLU A 13 16.65 16.69 5.44
CA GLU A 13 16.91 17.63 6.55
C GLU A 13 17.32 16.88 7.83
N LEU A 14 16.89 15.63 8.00
CA LEU A 14 17.24 14.81 9.16
C LEU A 14 18.73 14.47 9.22
N TRP A 15 19.46 14.58 8.11
CA TRP A 15 20.90 14.30 8.05
C TRP A 15 21.75 15.35 8.77
N GLN A 16 21.18 16.51 9.08
CA GLN A 16 21.84 17.56 9.85
C GLN A 16 22.09 17.14 11.32
N GLY A 17 21.45 16.07 11.79
CA GLY A 17 21.53 15.63 13.17
C GLY A 17 20.73 16.53 14.13
N GLY A 18 20.67 16.13 15.41
CA GLY A 18 20.04 16.92 16.47
C GLY A 18 18.51 16.80 16.60
N VAL A 19 17.80 16.30 15.58
CA VAL A 19 16.35 16.08 15.63
C VAL A 19 15.98 14.59 15.65
N PHE A 20 16.60 13.78 14.79
CA PHE A 20 16.31 12.34 14.71
C PHE A 20 17.10 11.57 15.77
N GLU A 21 16.39 11.00 16.74
CA GLU A 21 16.98 10.15 17.78
C GLU A 21 16.88 8.66 17.42
N GLN A 22 17.67 7.80 18.07
CA GLN A 22 17.62 6.34 17.87
C GLN A 22 16.20 5.76 18.05
N LYS A 23 15.44 6.26 19.02
CA LYS A 23 14.03 5.87 19.28
C LYS A 23 13.07 6.25 18.14
N SER A 24 13.49 7.15 17.25
CA SER A 24 12.70 7.60 16.10
C SER A 24 12.73 6.62 14.94
N THR A 25 13.53 5.54 15.05
CA THR A 25 13.66 4.49 14.04
C THR A 25 12.41 3.60 14.00
N HIS A 26 11.36 4.12 13.38
CA HIS A 26 10.06 3.45 13.27
C HIS A 26 9.77 2.94 11.85
N PRO A 27 8.96 1.87 11.70
CA PRO A 27 8.52 1.38 10.40
C PRO A 27 7.80 2.44 9.54
N SER A 28 7.19 3.46 10.16
CA SER A 28 6.52 4.55 9.44
C SER A 28 7.45 5.36 8.53
N PHE A 29 8.77 5.30 8.75
CA PHE A 29 9.75 5.97 7.89
C PHE A 29 9.78 5.38 6.47
N TYR A 30 9.34 4.12 6.26
CA TYR A 30 9.17 3.56 4.92
C TYR A 30 8.18 4.37 4.06
N LEU A 31 7.22 5.07 4.66
CA LEU A 31 6.18 5.77 3.90
C LEU A 31 6.75 6.89 3.00
N PRO A 32 7.45 7.91 3.54
CA PRO A 32 8.04 8.96 2.70
C PRO A 32 9.30 8.50 1.94
N ALA A 33 10.05 7.54 2.48
CA ALA A 33 11.36 7.18 1.95
C ALA A 33 11.30 6.09 0.85
N VAL A 34 10.31 5.19 0.91
CA VAL A 34 10.25 3.99 0.07
C VAL A 34 8.92 3.90 -0.67
N ALA A 35 7.80 3.87 0.06
CA ALA A 35 6.47 3.68 -0.51
C ALA A 35 6.09 4.76 -1.52
N ALA A 36 6.37 6.02 -1.21
CA ALA A 36 6.10 7.15 -2.10
C ALA A 36 6.83 6.97 -3.45
N ASN A 37 8.11 6.57 -3.41
CA ASN A 37 8.92 6.35 -4.61
C ASN A 37 8.38 5.20 -5.47
N PHE A 38 8.03 4.06 -4.89
CA PHE A 38 7.42 2.95 -5.64
C PHE A 38 6.03 3.30 -6.22
N THR A 39 5.25 4.10 -5.49
CA THR A 39 3.96 4.59 -5.98
C THR A 39 4.14 5.53 -7.17
N SER A 40 5.11 6.44 -7.11
CA SER A 40 5.49 7.29 -8.25
C SER A 40 5.97 6.45 -9.43
N ALA A 41 6.79 5.42 -9.19
CA ALA A 41 7.33 4.56 -10.23
C ALA A 41 6.24 3.82 -11.01
N SER A 42 5.32 3.18 -10.30
CA SER A 42 4.16 2.49 -10.90
C SER A 42 3.20 3.46 -11.60
N SER A 43 2.97 4.64 -11.02
CA SER A 43 2.11 5.67 -11.64
C SER A 43 2.70 6.24 -12.92
N LEU A 44 4.02 6.46 -12.97
CA LEU A 44 4.72 6.93 -14.16
C LEU A 44 4.72 5.88 -15.27
N ALA A 45 4.91 4.60 -14.92
CA ALA A 45 4.77 3.51 -15.88
C ALA A 45 3.36 3.45 -16.48
N LEU A 46 2.32 3.63 -15.66
CA LEU A 46 0.93 3.68 -16.13
C LEU A 46 0.69 4.82 -17.15
N LEU A 47 1.40 5.94 -17.01
CA LEU A 47 1.35 7.07 -17.94
C LEU A 47 2.27 6.91 -19.17
N GLY A 48 3.01 5.81 -19.27
CA GLY A 48 3.95 5.53 -20.36
C GLY A 48 5.39 6.02 -20.11
N TYR A 49 5.67 6.69 -18.99
CA TYR A 49 7.00 7.21 -18.64
C TYR A 49 7.85 6.18 -17.89
N HIS A 50 8.16 5.07 -18.55
CA HIS A 50 8.83 3.90 -17.95
C HIS A 50 10.23 4.22 -17.41
N ASP A 51 11.05 4.96 -18.17
CA ASP A 51 12.41 5.31 -17.74
C ASP A 51 12.43 6.21 -16.50
N LEU A 52 11.52 7.19 -16.44
CA LEU A 52 11.33 7.98 -15.22
C LEU A 52 10.82 7.09 -14.08
N GLY A 53 9.96 6.13 -14.39
CA GLY A 53 9.53 5.08 -13.46
C GLY A 53 10.73 4.34 -12.85
N TYR A 54 11.72 3.94 -13.65
CA TYR A 54 12.94 3.28 -13.17
C TYR A 54 13.76 4.16 -12.23
N LEU A 55 13.83 5.48 -12.44
CA LEU A 55 14.52 6.40 -11.52
C LEU A 55 13.89 6.39 -10.13
N PHE A 56 12.57 6.49 -10.05
CA PHE A 56 11.84 6.42 -8.78
C PHE A 56 11.88 5.02 -8.17
N PHE A 57 11.81 3.97 -9.00
CA PHE A 57 11.96 2.59 -8.54
C PHE A 57 13.32 2.36 -7.87
N GLY A 58 14.41 2.79 -8.52
CA GLY A 58 15.76 2.71 -7.99
C GLY A 58 15.91 3.48 -6.68
N ALA A 59 15.37 4.70 -6.61
CA ALA A 59 15.36 5.49 -5.38
C ALA A 59 14.66 4.74 -4.23
N GLY A 60 13.46 4.20 -4.46
CA GLY A 60 12.73 3.44 -3.46
C GLY A 60 13.45 2.16 -3.01
N MET A 61 13.98 1.38 -3.97
CA MET A 61 14.63 0.10 -3.70
C MET A 61 15.93 0.26 -2.93
N ILE A 62 16.78 1.21 -3.34
CA ILE A 62 18.06 1.46 -2.67
C ILE A 62 17.79 2.01 -1.26
N THR A 63 16.92 3.02 -1.11
CA THR A 63 16.59 3.57 0.21
C THR A 63 16.01 2.51 1.16
N TRP A 64 15.19 1.60 0.64
CA TRP A 64 14.68 0.46 1.42
C TRP A 64 15.82 -0.40 1.99
N ILE A 65 16.73 -0.85 1.12
CA ILE A 65 17.85 -1.73 1.50
C ILE A 65 18.77 -1.06 2.54
N PHE A 66 18.97 0.25 2.45
CA PHE A 66 19.82 0.97 3.41
C PHE A 66 19.13 1.27 4.75
N PHE A 67 17.81 1.47 4.78
CA PHE A 67 17.08 1.77 6.02
C PHE A 67 16.69 0.51 6.81
N GLU A 68 16.34 -0.59 6.14
CA GLU A 68 15.86 -1.79 6.81
C GLU A 68 16.84 -2.40 7.84
N PRO A 69 18.17 -2.45 7.60
CA PRO A 69 19.12 -3.00 8.56
C PRO A 69 19.08 -2.30 9.92
N VAL A 70 19.05 -0.96 9.93
CA VAL A 70 19.01 -0.17 11.17
C VAL A 70 17.64 -0.26 11.85
N LEU A 71 16.56 -0.36 11.07
CA LEU A 71 15.22 -0.61 11.61
C LEU A 71 15.15 -1.97 12.31
N LEU A 72 15.53 -3.05 11.63
CA LEU A 72 15.46 -4.40 12.20
C LEU A 72 16.42 -4.54 13.38
N GLN A 73 17.58 -3.88 13.36
CA GLN A 73 18.48 -3.85 14.51
C GLN A 73 17.86 -3.10 15.70
N HIS A 74 17.22 -1.96 15.45
CA HIS A 74 16.51 -1.23 16.48
C HIS A 74 15.39 -2.09 17.10
N LEU A 75 14.56 -2.75 16.28
CA LEU A 75 13.47 -3.61 16.76
C LEU A 75 13.95 -4.85 17.55
N ARG A 76 15.19 -5.31 17.33
CA ARG A 76 15.81 -6.38 18.12
C ARG A 76 16.25 -5.92 19.51
N ILE A 77 16.75 -4.68 19.63
CA ILE A 77 17.30 -4.14 20.88
C ILE A 77 16.22 -3.45 21.71
N SER A 78 15.38 -2.65 21.06
CA SER A 78 14.37 -1.78 21.67
C SER A 78 12.99 -2.22 21.21
N SER A 79 12.19 -2.75 22.14
CA SER A 79 10.81 -3.10 21.86
C SER A 79 9.97 -1.83 21.64
N LEU A 80 9.14 -1.81 20.59
CA LEU A 80 8.19 -0.73 20.38
C LEU A 80 7.11 -0.73 21.47
N GLU A 81 6.85 0.46 22.01
CA GLU A 81 5.77 0.68 22.95
C GLU A 81 4.42 0.27 22.33
N PRO A 82 3.47 -0.27 23.13
CA PRO A 82 2.23 -0.86 22.60
C PRO A 82 1.45 0.01 21.63
N GLN A 83 1.42 1.33 21.83
CA GLN A 83 0.73 2.27 20.94
C GLN A 83 1.31 2.34 19.52
N PHE A 84 2.58 1.97 19.33
CA PHE A 84 3.25 1.99 18.04
C PHE A 84 3.32 0.60 17.38
N ARG A 85 3.01 -0.49 18.09
CA ARG A 85 3.19 -1.86 17.57
C ARG A 85 2.41 -2.15 16.30
N ALA A 86 1.24 -1.54 16.11
CA ALA A 86 0.47 -1.73 14.88
C ALA A 86 1.24 -1.25 13.63
N THR A 87 2.14 -0.27 13.77
CA THR A 87 2.99 0.22 12.66
C THR A 87 3.96 -0.83 12.14
N ILE A 88 4.23 -1.90 12.89
CA ILE A 88 5.03 -3.04 12.44
C ILE A 88 4.41 -3.70 11.19
N GLY A 89 3.09 -3.56 10.98
CA GLY A 89 2.45 -3.98 9.73
C GLY A 89 3.02 -3.33 8.47
N ILE A 90 3.64 -2.15 8.59
CA ILE A 90 4.30 -1.45 7.47
C ILE A 90 5.52 -2.25 6.98
N VAL A 91 6.17 -3.06 7.83
CA VAL A 91 7.33 -3.90 7.45
C VAL A 91 6.94 -4.95 6.39
N LEU A 92 5.66 -5.30 6.25
CA LEU A 92 5.18 -6.17 5.17
C LEU A 92 5.29 -5.50 3.79
N ALA A 93 5.22 -4.17 3.75
CA ALA A 93 5.01 -3.42 2.51
C ALA A 93 6.22 -3.43 1.55
N PRO A 94 7.48 -3.17 1.98
CA PRO A 94 8.57 -2.88 1.06
C PRO A 94 8.75 -3.89 -0.06
N ALA A 95 8.80 -5.19 0.26
CA ALA A 95 9.02 -6.23 -0.74
C ALA A 95 7.85 -6.35 -1.74
N PHE A 96 6.61 -6.41 -1.25
CA PHE A 96 5.43 -6.56 -2.08
C PHE A 96 5.11 -5.30 -2.90
N VAL A 97 5.38 -4.12 -2.36
CA VAL A 97 5.23 -2.84 -3.07
C VAL A 97 6.33 -2.70 -4.13
N CYS A 98 7.58 -3.07 -3.80
CA CYS A 98 8.71 -3.06 -4.73
C CYS A 98 8.42 -3.94 -5.95
N VAL A 99 8.04 -5.21 -5.73
CA VAL A 99 7.73 -6.12 -6.85
C VAL A 99 6.50 -5.67 -7.64
N SER A 100 5.48 -5.09 -6.98
CA SER A 100 4.31 -4.55 -7.69
C SER A 100 4.68 -3.37 -8.59
N ALA A 101 5.55 -2.47 -8.12
CA ALA A 101 6.05 -1.36 -8.92
C ALA A 101 6.94 -1.85 -10.06
N TYR A 102 7.87 -2.77 -9.78
CA TYR A 102 8.74 -3.39 -10.77
C TYR A 102 7.93 -4.04 -11.90
N LEU A 103 6.92 -4.84 -11.54
CA LEU A 103 6.02 -5.50 -12.48
C LEU A 103 5.18 -4.51 -13.30
N SER A 104 4.90 -3.32 -12.75
CA SER A 104 4.21 -2.27 -13.50
C SER A 104 5.10 -1.63 -14.56
N ILE A 105 6.41 -1.51 -14.29
CA ILE A 105 7.37 -0.86 -15.18
C ILE A 105 7.87 -1.84 -16.26
N ASN A 106 8.03 -3.12 -15.93
CA ASN A 106 8.55 -4.14 -16.86
C ASN A 106 7.45 -4.90 -17.64
N HIS A 107 6.22 -4.38 -17.65
CA HIS A 107 5.07 -4.98 -18.34
C HIS A 107 4.64 -6.37 -17.81
N GLY A 108 4.85 -6.62 -16.52
CA GLY A 108 4.38 -7.83 -15.85
C GLY A 108 5.26 -9.06 -16.07
N GLU A 109 6.49 -8.87 -16.54
CA GLU A 109 7.44 -9.96 -16.70
C GLU A 109 7.91 -10.49 -15.35
N VAL A 110 7.58 -11.76 -15.04
CA VAL A 110 7.93 -12.41 -13.77
C VAL A 110 9.30 -13.06 -13.87
N ASP A 111 10.32 -12.21 -13.76
CA ASP A 111 11.73 -12.56 -13.88
C ASP A 111 12.36 -13.03 -12.54
N THR A 112 13.69 -13.06 -12.50
CA THR A 112 14.45 -13.43 -11.29
C THR A 112 14.28 -12.42 -10.17
N LEU A 113 14.31 -11.11 -10.46
CA LEU A 113 14.17 -10.09 -9.43
C LEU A 113 12.80 -10.16 -8.76
N ALA A 114 11.73 -10.35 -9.55
CA ALA A 114 10.39 -10.51 -9.02
C ALA A 114 10.30 -11.69 -8.03
N LYS A 115 10.89 -12.84 -8.36
CA LYS A 115 10.90 -14.05 -7.50
C LYS A 115 11.68 -13.83 -6.21
N ILE A 116 12.82 -13.15 -6.26
CA ILE A 116 13.63 -12.81 -5.08
C ILE A 116 12.82 -11.91 -4.13
N LEU A 117 12.19 -10.87 -4.67
CA LEU A 117 11.36 -9.95 -3.89
C LEU A 117 10.17 -10.66 -3.25
N TRP A 118 9.53 -11.59 -3.96
CA TRP A 118 8.46 -12.43 -3.40
C TRP A 118 8.95 -13.33 -2.27
N GLY A 119 10.09 -13.99 -2.45
CA GLY A 119 10.71 -14.81 -1.40
C GLY A 119 10.93 -14.03 -0.11
N TYR A 120 11.48 -12.82 -0.22
CA TYR A 120 11.67 -11.94 0.94
C TYR A 120 10.34 -11.45 1.53
N GLY A 121 9.36 -11.09 0.69
CA GLY A 121 8.03 -10.68 1.13
C GLY A 121 7.30 -11.74 1.96
N PHE A 122 7.36 -13.01 1.53
CA PHE A 122 6.78 -14.12 2.28
C PHE A 122 7.53 -14.39 3.59
N LEU A 123 8.86 -14.23 3.64
CA LEU A 123 9.61 -14.32 4.89
C LEU A 123 9.09 -13.30 5.91
N GLN A 124 8.94 -12.04 5.50
CA GLN A 124 8.41 -10.98 6.36
C GLN A 124 6.96 -11.24 6.77
N LEU A 125 6.13 -11.79 5.85
CA LEU A 125 4.77 -12.21 6.19
C LEU A 125 4.76 -13.26 7.31
N PHE A 126 5.59 -14.30 7.22
CA PHE A 126 5.62 -15.35 8.24
C PHE A 126 6.12 -14.83 9.59
N PHE A 127 7.11 -13.93 9.61
CA PHE A 127 7.52 -13.27 10.84
C PHE A 127 6.40 -12.44 11.45
N LEU A 128 5.66 -11.70 10.64
CA LEU A 128 4.55 -10.88 11.10
C LEU A 128 3.35 -11.70 11.57
N LEU A 129 3.04 -12.81 10.91
CA LEU A 129 2.02 -13.76 11.36
C LEU A 129 2.37 -14.33 12.75
N ARG A 130 3.63 -14.71 12.95
CA ARG A 130 4.12 -15.18 14.26
C ARG A 130 4.08 -14.08 15.32
N LEU A 131 4.41 -12.84 14.96
CA LEU A 131 4.41 -11.69 15.88
C LEU A 131 3.01 -11.13 16.13
N PHE A 132 2.00 -11.52 15.34
CA PHE A 132 0.68 -10.91 15.38
C PHE A 132 0.04 -10.90 16.79
N PRO A 133 0.07 -11.98 17.59
CA PRO A 133 -0.47 -11.96 18.95
C PRO A 133 0.18 -10.89 19.85
N TRP A 134 1.49 -10.66 19.69
CA TRP A 134 2.22 -9.62 20.43
C TRP A 134 1.92 -8.20 19.91
N ILE A 135 1.67 -8.05 18.61
CA ILE A 135 1.25 -6.78 18.00
C ILE A 135 -0.11 -6.34 18.56
N VAL A 136 -1.03 -7.29 18.76
CA VAL A 136 -2.40 -7.02 19.24
C VAL A 136 -2.59 -7.28 20.73
N GLU A 137 -1.51 -7.33 21.52
CA GLU A 137 -1.56 -7.62 22.96
C GLU A 137 -2.51 -6.67 23.72
N LYS A 138 -2.57 -5.38 23.33
CA LYS A 138 -3.48 -4.38 23.91
C LYS A 138 -4.83 -4.26 23.18
N GLY A 139 -5.14 -5.23 22.32
CA GLY A 139 -6.39 -5.33 21.58
C GLY A 139 -6.33 -4.77 20.16
N LEU A 140 -7.35 -5.15 19.37
CA LEU A 140 -7.51 -4.72 17.98
C LEU A 140 -7.81 -3.22 17.91
N ASN A 141 -7.03 -2.50 17.11
CA ASN A 141 -7.12 -1.06 16.94
C ASN A 141 -7.01 -0.66 15.46
N ILE A 142 -7.39 0.59 15.15
CA ILE A 142 -7.43 1.08 13.76
C ILE A 142 -6.04 1.14 13.12
N GLY A 143 -4.97 1.18 13.91
CA GLY A 143 -3.60 1.14 13.42
C GLY A 143 -3.27 -0.13 12.63
N LEU A 144 -4.05 -1.21 12.76
CA LEU A 144 -3.87 -2.44 11.96
C LEU A 144 -4.06 -2.22 10.45
N TRP A 145 -4.63 -1.08 10.02
CA TRP A 145 -4.58 -0.65 8.62
C TRP A 145 -3.16 -0.51 8.07
N ALA A 146 -2.14 -0.41 8.93
CA ALA A 146 -0.72 -0.47 8.54
C ALA A 146 -0.36 -1.71 7.69
N PHE A 147 -1.05 -2.84 7.88
CA PHE A 147 -0.83 -4.05 7.07
C PHE A 147 -1.41 -3.95 5.66
N SER A 148 -2.43 -3.11 5.45
CA SER A 148 -3.23 -3.10 4.23
C SER A 148 -2.39 -2.82 2.98
N PHE A 149 -1.39 -1.95 3.06
CA PHE A 149 -0.59 -1.59 1.90
C PHE A 149 0.28 -2.76 1.40
N GLY A 150 0.89 -3.51 2.33
CA GLY A 150 1.60 -4.74 2.01
C GLY A 150 0.67 -5.84 1.49
N LEU A 151 -0.48 -6.04 2.13
CA LEU A 151 -1.48 -7.04 1.70
C LEU A 151 -2.04 -6.73 0.30
N ALA A 152 -2.39 -5.48 0.01
CA ALA A 152 -2.90 -5.07 -1.29
C ALA A 152 -1.84 -5.26 -2.38
N SER A 153 -0.58 -4.93 -2.09
CA SER A 153 0.53 -5.13 -3.03
C SER A 153 0.86 -6.62 -3.23
N MET A 154 0.69 -7.45 -2.19
CA MET A 154 0.77 -8.90 -2.31
C MET A 154 -0.32 -9.45 -3.23
N ALA A 155 -1.56 -8.95 -3.12
CA ALA A 155 -2.64 -9.34 -4.03
C ALA A 155 -2.37 -8.86 -5.47
N ASN A 156 -1.91 -7.63 -5.65
CA ASN A 156 -1.62 -7.07 -6.97
C ASN A 156 -0.51 -7.86 -7.69
N SER A 157 0.63 -8.08 -7.02
CA SER A 157 1.73 -8.88 -7.59
C SER A 157 1.34 -10.34 -7.83
N ALA A 158 0.47 -10.93 -7.00
CA ALA A 158 -0.04 -12.29 -7.23
C ALA A 158 -0.77 -12.43 -8.57
N THR A 159 -1.47 -11.40 -9.06
CA THR A 159 -2.12 -11.45 -10.37
C THR A 159 -1.10 -11.63 -11.49
N ALA A 160 -0.01 -10.86 -11.48
CA ALA A 160 1.07 -10.97 -12.46
C ALA A 160 1.77 -12.34 -12.40
N PHE A 161 2.07 -12.84 -11.19
CA PHE A 161 2.62 -14.20 -11.02
C PHE A 161 1.68 -15.28 -11.57
N TYR A 162 0.38 -15.16 -11.32
CA TYR A 162 -0.62 -16.08 -11.86
C TYR A 162 -0.68 -16.04 -13.40
N HIS A 163 -0.70 -14.85 -13.99
CA HIS A 163 -0.70 -14.64 -15.45
C HIS A 163 0.59 -15.13 -16.11
N GLY A 164 1.74 -14.97 -15.46
CA GLY A 164 3.02 -15.49 -15.90
C GLY A 164 3.20 -16.99 -15.73
N ASN A 165 2.18 -17.72 -15.24
CA ASN A 165 2.24 -19.15 -14.92
C ASN A 165 3.39 -19.50 -13.94
N VAL A 166 3.69 -18.61 -13.00
CA VAL A 166 4.73 -18.79 -11.97
C VAL A 166 4.06 -18.97 -10.62
N LEU A 167 4.31 -20.12 -9.97
CA LEU A 167 3.83 -20.41 -8.61
C LEU A 167 2.32 -20.17 -8.41
N GLN A 168 1.49 -20.56 -9.39
CA GLN A 168 0.05 -20.24 -9.40
C GLN A 168 -0.71 -20.57 -8.10
N GLY A 169 -0.40 -21.70 -7.46
CA GLY A 169 -0.99 -22.05 -6.17
C GLY A 169 -0.66 -21.05 -5.05
N VAL A 170 0.58 -20.55 -5.01
CA VAL A 170 1.03 -19.50 -4.07
C VAL A 170 0.35 -18.18 -4.41
N SER A 171 0.19 -17.86 -5.70
CA SER A 171 -0.52 -16.66 -6.15
C SER A 171 -1.98 -16.64 -5.75
N ILE A 172 -2.69 -17.77 -5.91
CA ILE A 172 -4.08 -17.91 -5.45
C ILE A 172 -4.14 -17.72 -3.93
N PHE A 173 -3.26 -18.39 -3.17
CA PHE A 173 -3.20 -18.23 -1.71
C PHE A 173 -2.97 -16.76 -1.31
N ALA A 174 -1.96 -16.11 -1.89
CA ALA A 174 -1.60 -14.73 -1.59
C ALA A 174 -2.75 -13.77 -1.88
N PHE A 175 -3.41 -13.94 -3.02
CA PHE A 175 -4.56 -13.13 -3.41
C PHE A 175 -5.74 -13.31 -2.44
N VAL A 176 -6.12 -14.56 -2.14
CA VAL A 176 -7.24 -14.86 -1.24
C VAL A 176 -6.94 -14.39 0.19
N PHE A 177 -5.76 -14.70 0.70
CA PHE A 177 -5.33 -14.31 2.04
C PHE A 177 -5.35 -12.79 2.21
N SER A 178 -4.77 -12.03 1.28
CA SER A 178 -4.76 -10.57 1.32
C SER A 178 -6.17 -9.97 1.36
N ASN A 179 -7.07 -10.45 0.49
CA ASN A 179 -8.43 -9.95 0.42
C ASN A 179 -9.23 -10.30 1.69
N LEU A 180 -9.04 -11.50 2.24
CA LEU A 180 -9.66 -11.90 3.51
C LEU A 180 -9.19 -10.97 4.64
N MET A 181 -7.89 -10.72 4.75
CA MET A 181 -7.33 -9.86 5.80
C MET A 181 -7.82 -8.41 5.67
N ILE A 182 -7.86 -7.85 4.46
CA ILE A 182 -8.43 -6.51 4.21
C ILE A 182 -9.93 -6.49 4.53
N GLY A 183 -10.67 -7.54 4.19
CA GLY A 183 -12.08 -7.68 4.56
C GLY A 183 -12.29 -7.64 6.07
N LEU A 184 -11.44 -8.33 6.85
CA LEU A 184 -11.46 -8.27 8.32
C LEU A 184 -11.16 -6.86 8.85
N LEU A 185 -10.22 -6.13 8.24
CA LEU A 185 -9.94 -4.73 8.61
C LEU A 185 -11.15 -3.82 8.34
N VAL A 186 -11.85 -4.01 7.23
CA VAL A 186 -13.09 -3.28 6.90
C VAL A 186 -14.17 -3.59 7.94
N LEU A 187 -14.40 -4.86 8.27
CA LEU A 187 -15.38 -5.27 9.29
C LEU A 187 -15.05 -4.69 10.67
N MET A 188 -13.78 -4.75 11.09
CA MET A 188 -13.31 -4.13 12.33
C MET A 188 -13.56 -2.61 12.33
N THR A 189 -13.35 -1.95 11.19
CA THR A 189 -13.55 -0.50 11.05
C THR A 189 -15.03 -0.15 11.16
N ILE A 190 -15.91 -0.88 10.48
CA ILE A 190 -17.36 -0.71 10.58
C ILE A 190 -17.80 -0.92 12.03
N TYR A 191 -17.34 -2.00 12.69
CA TYR A 191 -17.63 -2.25 14.10
C TYR A 191 -17.22 -1.07 14.99
N LYS A 192 -16.00 -0.56 14.86
CA LYS A 192 -15.54 0.60 15.66
C LYS A 192 -16.30 1.89 15.33
N LEU A 193 -16.71 2.09 14.07
CA LEU A 193 -17.54 3.23 13.67
C LEU A 193 -18.90 3.19 14.37
N THR A 194 -19.55 2.02 14.43
CA THR A 194 -20.84 1.85 15.14
C THR A 194 -20.72 2.12 16.65
N LYS A 195 -19.54 1.87 17.23
CA LYS A 195 -19.25 2.16 18.65
C LYS A 195 -18.75 3.59 18.91
N GLY A 196 -18.64 4.43 17.88
CA GLY A 196 -18.14 5.80 18.00
C GLY A 196 -16.66 5.91 18.43
N ALA A 197 -15.88 4.84 18.26
CA ALA A 197 -14.53 4.71 18.80
C ALA A 197 -13.41 4.97 17.78
N VAL A 198 -13.75 5.47 16.58
CA VAL A 198 -12.78 5.77 15.50
C VAL A 198 -12.23 7.17 15.60
N PHE A 199 -13.05 8.14 16.00
CA PHE A 199 -12.64 9.54 16.08
C PHE A 199 -12.28 9.88 17.53
N PRO A 200 -11.17 10.59 17.77
CA PRO A 200 -10.94 11.20 19.07
C PRO A 200 -12.14 12.11 19.39
N LYS A 201 -12.63 12.06 20.63
CA LYS A 201 -13.69 12.96 21.13
C LYS A 201 -13.17 14.41 21.14
N ILE A 202 -13.10 15.04 19.98
CA ILE A 202 -12.73 16.44 19.83
C ILE A 202 -14.02 17.25 19.76
N ARG A 203 -14.28 18.02 20.82
CA ARG A 203 -15.52 18.81 21.05
C ARG A 203 -15.84 19.84 19.93
N HIS A 204 -14.89 20.16 19.05
CA HIS A 204 -15.02 21.20 18.03
C HIS A 204 -15.25 20.72 16.57
N LEU A 205 -15.33 19.42 16.30
CA LEU A 205 -15.35 18.89 14.92
C LEU A 205 -16.65 18.20 14.48
N ASN A 206 -17.79 18.64 15.01
CA ASN A 206 -19.10 18.16 14.54
C ASN A 206 -19.39 18.50 13.06
N ARG A 207 -18.67 19.43 12.43
CA ARG A 207 -18.82 19.75 10.99
C ARG A 207 -18.07 18.82 10.04
N LEU A 208 -16.92 18.23 10.41
CA LEU A 208 -16.20 17.30 9.53
C LEU A 208 -16.76 15.86 9.58
N ARG A 209 -17.54 15.55 10.61
CA ARG A 209 -18.21 14.25 10.76
C ARG A 209 -19.19 13.94 9.62
N GLN A 210 -19.71 14.96 8.93
CA GLN A 210 -20.65 14.78 7.81
C GLN A 210 -19.97 14.57 6.44
N GLY A 211 -18.70 14.97 6.26
CA GLY A 211 -17.99 14.87 4.97
C GLY A 211 -16.98 13.71 4.88
N PHE A 212 -16.64 13.07 5.99
CA PHE A 212 -15.58 12.06 6.06
C PHE A 212 -15.87 10.71 5.37
N PRO A 213 -17.12 10.20 5.32
CA PRO A 213 -17.41 8.99 4.54
C PRO A 213 -16.93 9.15 3.10
N ALA A 214 -17.10 10.33 2.49
CA ALA A 214 -16.68 10.59 1.12
C ALA A 214 -15.15 10.56 0.91
N LEU A 215 -14.36 11.09 1.85
CA LEU A 215 -12.89 11.12 1.74
C LEU A 215 -12.24 9.77 2.04
N PHE A 216 -12.78 9.00 2.99
CA PHE A 216 -12.32 7.65 3.27
C PHE A 216 -12.72 6.68 2.15
N THR A 217 -13.95 6.82 1.63
CA THR A 217 -14.36 6.14 0.40
C THR A 217 -13.48 6.56 -0.77
N TYR A 218 -13.07 7.83 -0.90
CA TYR A 218 -12.16 8.27 -1.97
C TYR A 218 -10.76 7.66 -1.85
N TYR A 219 -10.18 7.54 -0.64
CA TYR A 219 -8.87 6.92 -0.46
C TYR A 219 -8.89 5.41 -0.70
N ILE A 220 -9.96 4.73 -0.23
CA ILE A 220 -10.22 3.33 -0.57
C ILE A 220 -10.43 3.21 -2.08
N TYR A 221 -11.23 4.06 -2.71
CA TYR A 221 -11.43 4.08 -4.16
C TYR A 221 -10.13 4.35 -4.91
N LEU A 222 -9.24 5.25 -4.46
CA LEU A 222 -7.96 5.49 -5.14
C LEU A 222 -7.05 4.27 -5.05
N SER A 223 -7.00 3.64 -3.87
CA SER A 223 -6.22 2.41 -3.63
C SER A 223 -6.78 1.22 -4.42
N PHE A 224 -8.11 1.15 -4.53
CA PHE A 224 -8.84 0.12 -5.28
C PHE A 224 -8.82 0.40 -6.78
N SER A 225 -8.85 1.65 -7.23
CA SER A 225 -8.77 2.07 -8.63
C SER A 225 -7.37 1.92 -9.19
N ILE A 226 -6.30 2.14 -8.42
CA ILE A 226 -4.95 1.77 -8.84
C ILE A 226 -4.86 0.25 -9.04
N SER A 227 -5.47 -0.53 -8.14
CA SER A 227 -5.56 -1.99 -8.25
C SER A 227 -6.52 -2.47 -9.36
N ILE A 228 -7.55 -1.70 -9.71
CA ILE A 228 -8.53 -1.99 -10.76
C ILE A 228 -8.01 -1.57 -12.14
N THR A 229 -7.26 -0.47 -12.26
CA THR A 229 -6.77 0.01 -13.56
C THR A 229 -5.62 -0.88 -14.06
N SER A 230 -4.81 -1.45 -13.16
CA SER A 230 -3.88 -2.54 -13.50
C SER A 230 -4.61 -3.83 -13.89
N THR A 231 -5.77 -4.10 -13.29
CA THR A 231 -6.59 -5.28 -13.62
C THR A 231 -7.54 -5.07 -14.80
N GLN A 232 -7.86 -3.85 -15.25
CA GLN A 232 -8.73 -3.61 -16.44
C GLN A 232 -8.07 -4.09 -17.73
N PHE A 233 -6.74 -4.18 -17.77
CA PHE A 233 -5.99 -4.81 -18.85
C PHE A 233 -5.94 -6.36 -18.76
N THR A 234 -6.33 -6.97 -17.64
CA THR A 234 -6.19 -8.42 -17.35
C THR A 234 -7.50 -9.15 -16.99
N VAL A 235 -8.54 -8.42 -16.58
CA VAL A 235 -9.85 -8.93 -16.14
C VAL A 235 -10.72 -9.58 -17.22
N PRO A 236 -10.63 -9.25 -18.53
CA PRO A 236 -11.49 -9.90 -19.52
C PRO A 236 -11.29 -11.41 -19.65
N ALA A 237 -10.20 -11.98 -19.09
CA ALA A 237 -9.91 -13.41 -19.13
C ALA A 237 -10.36 -14.17 -17.86
N LEU A 238 -10.13 -13.59 -16.67
CA LEU A 238 -10.44 -14.27 -15.40
C LEU A 238 -11.96 -14.32 -15.13
N ILE A 239 -12.69 -13.24 -15.46
CA ILE A 239 -14.16 -13.18 -15.31
C ILE A 239 -14.88 -14.04 -16.36
N ARG A 240 -14.29 -14.22 -17.54
CA ARG A 240 -14.86 -15.04 -18.62
C ARG A 240 -14.94 -16.53 -18.26
N HIS A 241 -14.12 -17.00 -17.32
CA HIS A 241 -14.21 -18.36 -16.82
C HIS A 241 -15.27 -18.53 -15.72
N PHE A 242 -15.71 -17.43 -15.09
CA PHE A 242 -16.66 -17.45 -13.96
C PHE A 242 -18.06 -16.88 -14.26
N THR A 243 -18.28 -16.23 -15.40
CA THR A 243 -19.60 -15.66 -15.75
C THR A 243 -19.95 -15.91 -17.20
N LEU A 244 -20.73 -16.97 -17.42
CA LEU A 244 -21.64 -17.05 -18.57
C LEU A 244 -22.86 -16.18 -18.26
N ASN A 245 -23.29 -15.43 -19.28
CA ASN A 245 -24.48 -14.59 -19.38
C ASN A 245 -24.48 -13.21 -18.69
N SER A 246 -24.51 -12.19 -19.55
CA SER A 246 -25.54 -11.13 -19.60
C SER A 246 -25.05 -9.67 -19.42
N TYR A 247 -24.97 -8.99 -20.58
CA TYR A 247 -25.27 -7.57 -20.86
C TYR A 247 -24.29 -6.40 -20.51
N LYS A 248 -23.74 -5.89 -21.62
CA LYS A 248 -23.64 -4.49 -22.09
C LYS A 248 -22.51 -3.55 -21.60
N THR A 249 -21.68 -3.24 -22.59
CA THR A 249 -20.41 -2.49 -22.68
C THR A 249 -20.53 -0.98 -22.90
N HIS A 250 -21.65 -0.32 -22.57
CA HIS A 250 -21.82 1.11 -22.90
C HIS A 250 -21.68 2.10 -21.73
N THR A 251 -21.63 1.65 -20.48
CA THR A 251 -21.58 2.54 -19.30
C THR A 251 -20.14 2.94 -18.89
N ILE A 252 -19.13 2.22 -19.37
CA ILE A 252 -17.74 2.33 -18.89
C ILE A 252 -17.02 3.58 -19.43
N ASN A 253 -17.31 4.00 -20.67
CA ASN A 253 -16.60 5.14 -21.28
C ASN A 253 -16.97 6.52 -20.72
N THR A 254 -18.14 6.66 -20.10
CA THR A 254 -18.59 7.94 -19.52
C THR A 254 -17.96 8.18 -18.14
N ILE A 255 -17.70 7.11 -17.38
CA ILE A 255 -17.12 7.20 -16.03
C ILE A 255 -15.65 7.64 -16.13
N THR A 256 -14.86 7.06 -17.03
CA THR A 256 -13.43 7.39 -17.18
C THR A 256 -13.18 8.85 -17.59
N ARG A 257 -14.07 9.44 -18.41
CA ARG A 257 -13.99 10.86 -18.78
C ARG A 257 -14.42 11.81 -17.66
N PHE A 258 -15.37 11.40 -16.80
CA PHE A 258 -15.80 12.19 -15.65
C PHE A 258 -14.72 12.22 -14.54
N THR A 259 -13.98 11.13 -14.34
CA THR A 259 -12.92 11.04 -13.33
C THR A 259 -11.72 11.94 -13.65
N LEU A 260 -11.38 12.08 -14.94
CA LEU A 260 -10.27 12.95 -15.38
C LEU A 260 -10.63 14.44 -15.25
N LEU A 261 -11.87 14.85 -15.51
CA LEU A 261 -12.30 16.25 -15.41
C LEU A 261 -12.34 16.78 -13.97
N ILE A 262 -12.70 15.94 -13.00
CA ILE A 262 -12.76 16.35 -11.58
C ILE A 262 -11.35 16.43 -10.95
N GLY A 263 -10.40 15.61 -11.42
CA GLY A 263 -9.00 15.64 -10.97
C GLY A 263 -8.24 16.91 -11.37
N TRP A 264 -8.56 17.50 -12.52
CA TRP A 264 -7.90 18.72 -13.00
C TRP A 264 -8.56 20.02 -12.49
N ALA A 265 -9.86 20.01 -12.17
CA ALA A 265 -10.58 21.22 -11.72
C ALA A 265 -10.15 21.75 -10.34
N ARG A 266 -9.30 21.04 -9.59
CA ARG A 266 -8.74 21.48 -8.29
C ARG A 266 -7.24 21.79 -8.30
N ILE A 267 -6.61 21.79 -9.47
CA ILE A 267 -5.22 22.23 -9.65
C ILE A 267 -5.17 23.72 -10.11
N LEU A 268 -6.33 24.34 -10.39
CA LEU A 268 -6.43 25.72 -10.87
C LEU A 268 -7.35 26.65 -10.03
N LEU A 269 -7.67 26.30 -8.79
CA LEU A 269 -8.28 27.18 -7.78
C LEU A 269 -7.68 26.90 -6.40
#